data_AF-A0A258HIM4-F1
#
_entry.id   AF-A0A258HIM4-F1
#
_cell.length_a   1.000
_cell.length_b   1.000
_cell.length_c   1.000
_cell.angle_alpha   90.00
_cell.angle_beta   90.00
_cell.angle_gamma   90.00
#
_symmetry.space_group_name_H-M   'P 1'
#
loop_
_entity.id
_entity.type
_entity.pdbx_description
1 polymer ?
#
loop_
_entity_poly.entity_id
_entity_poly.type
_entity_poly.pdbx_seq_one_letter_code
_entity_poly.pdbx_strand_id
1 'polypeptide(L)'
;MQWLDTAPEGARLPVTTPLEEVEAAARDAGVLVLEFDAFRDGRGFSLAAVLRERGYRGRLIAEGRLIPDQARHLRRSGFDGVVLGPGADIEAWRRMDAAFSATYQPVEEDAAPIWRRRTLARATPEAVVKRLNRETRGGNAEDILCAALDPSLGLRPAILSSFGAEAGVLLSLAARVDPSIPVIFLDTGMHFLQTLAYRKALSERLGLTDVRLVTPDPSERADLDPDEDLWRADPDACCDLRKVRPLERALAGIDAVITGRKRHQTLDRHDLRPFELFQGRIRVNPLHDWSEEQVEAWFDAEDLPRHPLIDQGYRSIGCWPCTTVVKAGEDGRLGRWSGAAKTECGIHLGRRTMSVG
;
A
#
# COMPACT_ATOMS: atom_id res chain seq x y z
N MET A 1 -24.02 -14.55 18.38
CA MET A 1 -25.10 -13.56 18.52
C MET A 1 -26.10 -14.06 19.56
N GLN A 2 -26.63 -13.17 20.39
CA GLN A 2 -27.62 -13.47 21.41
C GLN A 2 -29.04 -13.26 20.86
N TRP A 3 -29.96 -14.13 21.27
CA TRP A 3 -31.39 -14.04 20.97
C TRP A 3 -32.09 -13.55 22.23
N LEU A 4 -32.70 -12.37 22.19
CA LEU A 4 -33.23 -11.70 23.37
C LEU A 4 -34.74 -11.54 23.25
N ASP A 5 -35.46 -11.75 24.35
CA ASP A 5 -36.91 -11.50 24.38
C ASP A 5 -37.23 -10.00 24.54
N THR A 6 -36.33 -9.27 25.22
CA THR A 6 -36.45 -7.83 25.44
C THR A 6 -35.09 -7.15 25.24
N ALA A 7 -35.13 -5.90 24.80
CA ALA A 7 -33.92 -5.10 24.65
C ALA A 7 -33.33 -4.76 26.03
N PRO A 8 -32.00 -4.89 26.23
CA PRO A 8 -31.35 -4.41 27.43
C PRO A 8 -31.42 -2.88 27.52
N GLU A 9 -31.29 -2.35 28.74
CA GLU A 9 -31.25 -0.91 28.98
C GLU A 9 -30.01 -0.28 28.31
N GLY A 10 -30.20 0.79 27.55
CA GLY A 10 -29.16 1.41 26.72
C GLY A 10 -29.71 2.54 25.85
N ALA A 11 -28.81 3.19 25.10
CA ALA A 11 -29.22 4.20 24.13
C ALA A 11 -29.98 3.53 22.97
N ARG A 12 -31.15 4.07 22.61
CA ARG A 12 -32.00 3.54 21.54
C ARG A 12 -32.12 4.57 20.43
N LEU A 13 -31.82 4.16 19.20
CA LEU A 13 -31.87 5.04 18.04
C LEU A 13 -32.47 4.30 16.83
N PRO A 14 -33.32 4.96 16.03
CA PRO A 14 -33.73 4.46 14.72
C PRO A 14 -32.52 4.24 13.80
N VAL A 15 -32.55 3.21 12.95
CA VAL A 15 -31.52 3.01 11.91
C VAL A 15 -31.48 4.13 10.86
N THR A 16 -32.45 5.04 10.91
CA THR A 16 -32.55 6.22 10.07
C THR A 16 -31.78 7.43 10.61
N THR A 17 -31.35 7.37 11.88
CA THR A 17 -30.57 8.42 12.54
C THR A 17 -29.24 8.65 11.81
N PRO A 18 -28.84 9.91 11.57
CA PRO A 18 -27.55 10.23 10.98
C PRO A 18 -26.37 9.64 11.76
N LEU A 19 -25.35 9.16 11.05
CA LEU A 19 -24.19 8.48 11.66
C LEU A 19 -23.52 9.31 12.77
N GLU A 20 -23.40 10.63 12.58
CA GLU A 20 -22.75 11.52 13.55
C GLU A 20 -23.48 11.52 14.91
N GLU A 21 -24.80 11.44 14.90
CA GLU A 21 -25.62 11.36 16.12
C GLU A 21 -25.53 9.98 16.75
N VAL A 22 -25.51 8.91 15.95
CA VAL A 22 -25.33 7.54 16.42
C VAL A 22 -23.96 7.38 17.10
N GLU A 23 -22.92 7.97 16.52
CA GLU A 23 -21.57 7.96 17.09
C GLU A 23 -21.46 8.76 18.39
N ALA A 24 -22.12 9.90 18.46
CA ALA A 24 -22.20 10.68 19.69
C ALA A 24 -22.83 9.84 20.81
N ALA A 25 -23.96 9.17 20.54
CA ALA A 25 -24.59 8.28 21.51
C ALA A 25 -23.71 7.08 21.88
N ALA A 26 -22.97 6.52 20.92
CA ALA A 26 -22.10 5.36 21.15
C ALA A 26 -20.89 5.67 22.05
N ARG A 27 -20.43 6.93 22.14
CA ARG A 27 -19.28 7.29 23.01
C ARG A 27 -19.59 7.05 24.49
N ASP A 28 -20.82 7.31 24.89
CA ASP A 28 -21.24 7.29 26.30
C ASP A 28 -22.07 6.05 26.64
N ALA A 29 -22.52 5.28 25.65
CA ALA A 29 -23.41 4.13 25.84
C ALA A 29 -22.66 2.79 25.86
N GLY A 30 -22.69 2.09 26.99
CA GLY A 30 -22.21 0.70 27.09
C GLY A 30 -23.07 -0.30 26.29
N VAL A 31 -24.30 0.07 25.97
CA VAL A 31 -25.26 -0.68 25.17
C VAL A 31 -25.96 0.28 24.22
N LEU A 32 -25.97 -0.04 22.93
CA LEU A 32 -26.65 0.71 21.89
C LEU A 32 -27.61 -0.23 21.14
N VAL A 33 -28.87 0.17 21.08
CA VAL A 33 -29.94 -0.53 20.39
C VAL A 33 -30.30 0.23 19.12
N LEU A 34 -30.23 -0.44 17.97
CA LEU A 34 -30.61 0.12 16.68
C LEU A 34 -31.96 -0.45 16.22
N GLU A 35 -32.92 0.44 16.01
CA GLU A 35 -34.32 0.09 15.72
C GLU A 35 -34.59 0.09 14.21
N PHE A 36 -34.99 -1.07 13.68
CA PHE A 36 -35.31 -1.29 12.27
C PHE A 36 -36.81 -1.10 12.02
N ASP A 37 -37.17 -0.04 11.29
CA ASP A 37 -38.55 0.25 10.91
C ASP A 37 -39.12 -0.73 9.87
N ALA A 38 -38.25 -1.33 9.06
CA ALA A 38 -38.61 -2.28 8.01
C ALA A 38 -37.49 -3.30 7.76
N PHE A 39 -37.86 -4.53 7.43
CA PHE A 39 -36.89 -5.59 7.13
C PHE A 39 -36.01 -5.27 5.90
N ARG A 40 -36.45 -4.39 5.01
CA ARG A 40 -35.68 -3.94 3.83
C ARG A 40 -34.66 -2.85 4.15
N ASP A 41 -34.62 -2.34 5.38
CA ASP A 41 -33.72 -1.25 5.73
C ASP A 41 -32.30 -1.75 5.99
N GLY A 42 -31.40 -1.45 5.04
CA GLY A 42 -29.99 -1.83 5.11
C GLY A 42 -29.13 -0.94 6.01
N ARG A 43 -29.64 0.20 6.49
CA ARG A 43 -28.81 1.22 7.17
C ARG A 43 -28.26 0.74 8.50
N GLY A 44 -29.03 -0.01 9.29
CA GLY A 44 -28.58 -0.51 10.59
C GLY A 44 -27.34 -1.40 10.51
N PHE A 45 -27.24 -2.23 9.47
CA PHE A 45 -26.06 -3.04 9.20
C PHE A 45 -24.82 -2.18 8.91
N SER A 46 -25.01 -1.08 8.18
CA SER A 46 -23.92 -0.15 7.85
C SER A 46 -23.49 0.64 9.09
N LEU A 47 -24.44 1.14 9.88
CA LEU A 47 -24.17 1.87 11.13
C LEU A 47 -23.38 0.98 12.11
N ALA A 48 -23.81 -0.26 12.32
CA ALA A 48 -23.12 -1.20 13.21
C ALA A 48 -21.68 -1.48 12.76
N ALA A 49 -21.47 -1.73 11.46
CA ALA A 49 -20.12 -1.97 10.92
C ALA A 49 -19.19 -0.76 11.14
N VAL A 50 -19.69 0.45 10.84
CA VAL A 50 -18.93 1.70 11.03
C VAL A 50 -18.59 1.93 12.50
N LEU A 51 -19.53 1.69 13.42
CA LEU A 51 -19.28 1.80 14.86
C LEU A 51 -18.15 0.87 15.31
N ARG A 52 -18.16 -0.40 14.86
CA ARG A 52 -17.09 -1.35 15.17
C ARG A 52 -15.73 -0.93 14.61
N GLU A 53 -15.69 -0.51 13.34
CA GLU A 53 -14.46 0.01 12.70
C GLU A 53 -13.90 1.23 13.44
N ARG A 54 -14.77 2.10 13.95
CA ARG A 54 -14.38 3.28 14.75
C ARG A 54 -14.13 2.97 16.22
N GLY A 55 -14.05 1.70 16.58
CA GLY A 55 -13.60 1.23 17.89
C GLY A 55 -14.69 1.13 18.97
N TYR A 56 -15.97 1.20 18.61
CA TYR A 56 -17.05 0.95 19.58
C TYR A 56 -17.03 -0.50 20.07
N ARG A 57 -16.75 -0.69 21.36
CA ARG A 57 -16.68 -2.01 22.01
C ARG A 57 -17.89 -2.33 22.90
N GLY A 58 -18.85 -1.42 23.02
CA GLY A 58 -20.10 -1.68 23.76
C GLY A 58 -21.00 -2.68 23.04
N ARG A 59 -22.13 -3.05 23.66
CA ARG A 59 -23.06 -4.03 23.10
C ARG A 59 -23.93 -3.42 22.02
N LEU A 60 -23.93 -3.98 20.81
CA LEU A 60 -24.83 -3.60 19.72
C LEU A 60 -26.00 -4.58 19.63
N ILE A 61 -27.22 -4.06 19.80
CA ILE A 61 -28.44 -4.85 19.78
C ILE A 61 -29.33 -4.37 18.63
N ALA A 62 -29.82 -5.31 17.83
CA ALA A 62 -30.80 -5.02 16.79
C ALA A 62 -32.21 -5.24 17.32
N GLU A 63 -33.13 -4.33 17.04
CA GLU A 63 -34.54 -4.45 17.43
C GLU A 63 -35.45 -3.99 16.30
N GLY A 64 -36.69 -4.47 16.26
CA GLY A 64 -37.70 -4.02 15.31
C GLY A 64 -38.04 -5.06 14.25
N ARG A 65 -38.38 -4.60 13.04
CA ARG A 65 -38.89 -5.46 11.96
C ARG A 65 -37.76 -6.21 11.26
N LEU A 66 -37.25 -7.25 11.91
CA LEU A 66 -36.19 -8.12 11.39
C LEU A 66 -36.72 -9.54 11.13
N ILE A 67 -36.09 -10.26 10.20
CA ILE A 67 -36.44 -11.64 9.85
C ILE A 67 -35.26 -12.59 10.03
N PRO A 68 -35.49 -13.90 10.22
CA PRO A 68 -34.42 -14.90 10.40
C PRO A 68 -33.31 -14.84 9.36
N ASP A 69 -33.63 -14.59 8.09
CA ASP A 69 -32.66 -14.48 6.98
C ASP A 69 -31.60 -13.39 7.20
N GLN A 70 -31.87 -12.42 8.06
CA GLN A 70 -30.95 -11.32 8.39
C GLN A 70 -29.98 -11.66 9.53
N ALA A 71 -30.18 -12.79 10.22
CA ALA A 71 -29.38 -13.21 11.37
C ALA A 71 -27.88 -13.13 11.12
N ARG A 72 -27.43 -13.70 10.00
CA ARG A 72 -26.01 -13.72 9.62
C ARG A 72 -25.49 -12.32 9.30
N HIS A 73 -26.29 -11.49 8.65
CA HIS A 73 -25.91 -10.12 8.31
C HIS A 73 -25.73 -9.28 9.58
N LEU A 74 -26.62 -9.43 10.56
CA LEU A 74 -26.49 -8.78 11.87
C LEU A 74 -25.17 -9.16 12.54
N ARG A 75 -24.88 -10.45 12.64
CA ARG A 75 -23.62 -10.95 13.21
C ARG A 75 -22.39 -10.39 12.46
N ARG A 76 -22.38 -10.44 11.12
CA ARG A 76 -21.27 -9.96 10.29
C ARG A 76 -21.05 -8.45 10.40
N SER A 77 -22.11 -7.68 10.55
CA SER A 77 -22.05 -6.24 10.77
C SER A 77 -21.65 -5.86 12.20
N GLY A 78 -21.45 -6.83 13.09
CA GLY A 78 -20.95 -6.60 14.44
C GLY A 78 -22.02 -6.44 15.52
N PHE A 79 -23.28 -6.82 15.25
CA PHE A 79 -24.29 -6.93 16.29
C PHE A 79 -24.01 -8.10 17.23
N ASP A 80 -24.16 -7.85 18.53
CA ASP A 80 -24.00 -8.86 19.58
C ASP A 80 -25.28 -9.64 19.82
N GLY A 81 -26.44 -9.02 19.58
CA GLY A 81 -27.73 -9.65 19.77
C GLY A 81 -28.86 -9.02 18.96
N VAL A 82 -29.98 -9.72 18.91
CA VAL A 82 -31.22 -9.25 18.31
C VAL A 82 -32.39 -9.54 19.25
N VAL A 83 -33.28 -8.57 19.39
CA VAL A 83 -34.54 -8.71 20.11
C VAL A 83 -35.55 -9.39 19.19
N LEU A 84 -36.08 -10.51 19.65
CA LEU A 84 -37.06 -11.31 18.93
C LEU A 84 -38.47 -10.92 19.38
N GLY A 85 -39.37 -10.73 18.40
CA GLY A 85 -40.77 -10.45 18.71
C GLY A 85 -41.48 -11.63 19.39
N PRO A 86 -42.62 -11.39 20.04
CA PRO A 86 -43.42 -12.45 20.67
C PRO A 86 -43.76 -13.57 19.66
N GLY A 87 -43.46 -14.81 20.02
CA GLY A 87 -43.73 -15.99 19.17
C GLY A 87 -42.71 -16.25 18.06
N ALA A 88 -41.53 -15.61 18.08
CA ALA A 88 -40.48 -15.88 17.11
C ALA A 88 -39.93 -17.32 17.19
N ASP A 89 -39.72 -17.94 16.02
CA ASP A 89 -39.07 -19.25 15.91
C ASP A 89 -37.55 -19.10 16.06
N ILE A 90 -37.04 -19.27 17.29
CA ILE A 90 -35.61 -19.20 17.60
C ILE A 90 -34.80 -20.22 16.77
N GLU A 91 -35.37 -21.39 16.46
CA GLU A 91 -34.69 -22.39 15.64
C GLU A 91 -34.55 -21.95 14.19
N ALA A 92 -35.51 -21.21 13.63
CA ALA A 92 -35.33 -20.57 12.32
C ALA A 92 -34.18 -19.56 12.32
N TRP A 93 -34.07 -18.74 13.36
CA TRP A 93 -32.97 -17.78 13.51
C TRP A 93 -31.62 -18.46 13.64
N ARG A 94 -31.52 -19.52 14.47
CA ARG A 94 -30.30 -20.34 14.59
C ARG A 94 -29.92 -21.01 13.28
N ARG A 95 -30.91 -21.59 12.57
CA ARG A 95 -30.68 -22.20 11.26
C ARG A 95 -30.14 -21.17 10.28
N MET A 96 -30.75 -19.99 10.14
CA MET A 96 -30.31 -18.97 9.17
C MET A 96 -28.95 -18.35 9.51
N ASP A 97 -28.64 -18.20 10.79
CA ASP A 97 -27.32 -17.79 11.27
C ASP A 97 -26.21 -18.80 10.89
N ALA A 98 -26.57 -20.10 10.82
CA ALA A 98 -25.68 -21.20 10.45
C ALA A 98 -25.79 -21.69 8.98
N ALA A 99 -26.83 -21.30 8.25
CA ALA A 99 -27.27 -21.96 7.01
C ALA A 99 -26.31 -21.82 5.83
N PHE A 100 -25.41 -20.84 5.86
CA PHE A 100 -24.50 -20.56 4.76
C PHE A 100 -23.06 -20.65 5.24
N SER A 101 -22.41 -21.81 5.09
CA SER A 101 -20.99 -21.98 5.42
C SER A 101 -20.05 -21.97 4.20
N ALA A 102 -20.53 -21.58 3.01
CA ALA A 102 -19.69 -21.44 1.83
C ALA A 102 -20.17 -20.29 0.93
N THR A 103 -19.18 -19.56 0.46
CA THR A 103 -19.15 -18.47 -0.52
C THR A 103 -19.97 -18.79 -1.79
N TYR A 104 -21.19 -18.27 -1.89
CA TYR A 104 -21.95 -18.28 -3.16
C TYR A 104 -21.53 -17.16 -4.13
N GLN A 105 -20.75 -16.20 -3.65
CA GLN A 105 -19.91 -15.33 -4.48
C GLN A 105 -18.62 -15.04 -3.69
N PRO A 106 -17.44 -15.01 -4.34
CA PRO A 106 -16.29 -14.34 -3.77
C PRO A 106 -16.63 -12.84 -3.79
N VAL A 107 -17.27 -12.36 -2.73
CA VAL A 107 -17.12 -10.96 -2.37
C VAL A 107 -15.65 -10.87 -1.98
N GLU A 108 -14.87 -10.06 -2.71
CA GLU A 108 -13.54 -9.59 -2.27
C GLU A 108 -13.61 -9.39 -0.75
N GLU A 109 -12.98 -10.27 0.03
CA GLU A 109 -13.13 -10.24 1.49
C GLU A 109 -12.57 -8.93 2.08
N ASP A 110 -11.83 -8.16 1.27
CA ASP A 110 -11.29 -6.82 1.57
C ASP A 110 -12.01 -5.66 0.88
N ALA A 111 -13.18 -5.87 0.28
CA ALA A 111 -13.94 -4.79 -0.32
C ALA A 111 -14.49 -3.84 0.74
N ALA A 112 -13.80 -2.72 0.95
CA ALA A 112 -14.28 -1.67 1.83
C ALA A 112 -15.73 -1.26 1.52
N PRO A 113 -16.52 -0.88 2.54
CA PRO A 113 -17.91 -0.49 2.38
C PRO A 113 -18.12 0.55 1.26
N ILE A 114 -19.25 0.46 0.54
CA ILE A 114 -19.57 1.32 -0.62
C ILE A 114 -19.44 2.82 -0.29
N TRP A 115 -19.76 3.24 0.94
CA TRP A 115 -19.63 4.64 1.37
C TRP A 115 -18.16 5.09 1.51
N ARG A 116 -17.26 4.18 1.93
CA ARG A 116 -15.81 4.42 2.04
C ARG A 116 -15.21 4.53 0.64
N ARG A 117 -15.56 3.58 -0.25
CA ARG A 117 -15.23 3.61 -1.69
C ARG A 117 -15.73 4.90 -2.37
N ARG A 118 -16.96 5.35 -2.09
CA ARG A 118 -17.54 6.61 -2.63
C ARG A 118 -16.86 7.88 -2.14
N THR A 119 -16.49 7.92 -0.86
CA THR A 119 -15.75 9.06 -0.28
C THR A 119 -14.35 9.15 -0.88
N LEU A 120 -13.72 8.01 -1.14
CA LEU A 120 -12.36 7.92 -1.67
C LEU A 120 -12.30 8.16 -3.19
N ALA A 121 -13.28 7.67 -3.94
CA ALA A 121 -13.45 8.01 -5.36
C ALA A 121 -13.71 9.51 -5.62
N ARG A 122 -14.06 10.29 -4.57
CA ARG A 122 -14.25 11.75 -4.63
C ARG A 122 -13.08 12.55 -4.04
N ALA A 123 -12.13 11.90 -3.37
CA ALA A 123 -11.02 12.59 -2.71
C ALA A 123 -9.89 12.86 -3.70
N THR A 124 -9.33 14.08 -3.68
CA THR A 124 -8.14 14.37 -4.49
C THR A 124 -6.91 13.63 -3.92
N PRO A 125 -5.89 13.32 -4.73
CA PRO A 125 -4.66 12.69 -4.26
C PRO A 125 -4.00 13.42 -3.08
N GLU A 126 -4.06 14.75 -3.05
CA GLU A 126 -3.55 15.59 -1.95
C GLU A 126 -4.28 15.32 -0.64
N ALA A 127 -5.61 15.18 -0.70
CA ALA A 127 -6.43 14.88 0.48
C ALA A 127 -6.11 13.48 1.02
N VAL A 128 -5.89 12.51 0.14
CA VAL A 128 -5.45 11.15 0.50
C VAL A 128 -4.09 11.19 1.19
N VAL A 129 -3.09 11.86 0.60
CA VAL A 129 -1.74 12.02 1.19
C VAL A 129 -1.80 12.68 2.57
N LYS A 130 -2.58 13.75 2.73
CA LYS A 130 -2.71 14.46 4.00
C LYS A 130 -3.39 13.60 5.07
N ARG A 131 -4.34 12.77 4.68
CA ARG A 131 -4.99 11.79 5.57
C ARG A 131 -4.01 10.70 6.00
N LEU A 132 -3.36 10.04 5.04
CA LEU A 132 -2.42 8.95 5.32
C LEU A 132 -1.29 9.41 6.24
N ASN A 133 -0.66 10.55 5.98
CA ASN A 133 0.37 11.11 6.87
C ASN A 133 -0.12 11.44 8.29
N ARG A 134 -1.42 11.71 8.47
CA ARG A 134 -2.00 11.95 9.81
C ARG A 134 -2.26 10.62 10.53
N GLU A 135 -2.78 9.63 9.82
CA GLU A 135 -3.15 8.31 10.36
C GLU A 135 -1.92 7.48 10.70
N THR A 136 -0.85 7.57 9.91
CA THR A 136 0.39 6.83 10.15
C THR A 136 1.41 7.62 10.97
N ARG A 137 0.99 8.68 11.67
CA ARG A 137 1.91 9.50 12.47
C ARG A 137 2.47 8.67 13.63
N GLY A 138 3.78 8.45 13.62
CA GLY A 138 4.45 7.60 14.61
C GLY A 138 4.30 6.10 14.36
N GLY A 139 3.69 5.70 13.23
CA GLY A 139 3.66 4.32 12.79
C GLY A 139 4.99 3.89 12.18
N ASN A 140 5.24 2.59 12.17
CA ASN A 140 6.44 2.00 11.59
C ASN A 140 6.30 1.78 10.06
N ALA A 141 7.32 1.18 9.43
CA ALA A 141 7.31 0.93 7.98
C ALA A 141 6.17 0.00 7.52
N GLU A 142 5.81 -1.00 8.32
CA GLU A 142 4.69 -1.91 8.04
C GLU A 142 3.36 -1.16 8.14
N ASP A 143 3.17 -0.29 9.14
CA ASP A 143 1.97 0.54 9.27
C ASP A 143 1.79 1.46 8.05
N ILE A 144 2.88 2.04 7.55
CA ILE A 144 2.88 2.88 6.34
C ILE A 144 2.50 2.05 5.10
N LEU A 145 3.04 0.84 4.96
CA LEU A 145 2.70 -0.07 3.87
C LEU A 145 1.22 -0.49 3.94
N CYS A 146 0.76 -0.99 5.08
CA CYS A 146 -0.63 -1.39 5.28
C CYS A 146 -1.60 -0.26 4.98
N ALA A 147 -1.29 0.98 5.42
CA ALA A 147 -2.11 2.14 5.11
C ALA A 147 -2.13 2.47 3.61
N ALA A 148 -1.02 2.31 2.89
CA ALA A 148 -0.96 2.53 1.45
C ALA A 148 -1.73 1.48 0.64
N LEU A 149 -1.79 0.25 1.17
CA LEU A 149 -2.39 -0.92 0.54
C LEU A 149 -3.86 -1.13 0.92
N ASP A 150 -4.42 -0.31 1.83
CA ASP A 150 -5.81 -0.40 2.25
C ASP A 150 -6.75 -0.40 1.03
N PRO A 151 -7.45 -1.52 0.73
CA PRO A 151 -8.25 -1.64 -0.47
C PRO A 151 -9.43 -0.66 -0.53
N SER A 152 -9.78 -0.02 0.58
CA SER A 152 -10.75 1.08 0.58
C SER A 152 -10.33 2.27 -0.25
N LEU A 153 -9.02 2.52 -0.33
CA LEU A 153 -8.45 3.64 -1.06
C LEU A 153 -8.67 3.49 -2.56
N GLY A 154 -8.90 2.27 -3.06
CA GLY A 154 -9.03 1.98 -4.48
C GLY A 154 -7.79 2.37 -5.28
N LEU A 155 -6.62 2.46 -4.62
CA LEU A 155 -5.35 2.76 -5.26
C LEU A 155 -4.83 1.51 -5.98
N ARG A 156 -4.07 1.73 -7.04
CA ARG A 156 -3.25 0.69 -7.67
C ARG A 156 -1.78 0.93 -7.31
N PRO A 157 -1.28 0.33 -6.22
CA PRO A 157 0.10 0.50 -5.78
C PRO A 157 1.06 -0.36 -6.60
N ALA A 158 2.30 0.11 -6.76
CA ALA A 158 3.41 -0.70 -7.23
C ALA A 158 4.71 -0.27 -6.53
N ILE A 159 5.61 -1.23 -6.29
CA ILE A 159 6.95 -0.99 -5.78
C ILE A 159 7.88 -0.73 -6.94
N LEU A 160 8.62 0.38 -6.89
CA LEU A 160 9.71 0.64 -7.83
C LEU A 160 11.02 0.19 -7.18
N SER A 161 11.63 -0.86 -7.72
CA SER A 161 12.88 -1.42 -7.19
C SER A 161 13.93 -1.57 -8.28
N SER A 162 15.16 -1.13 -7.99
CA SER A 162 16.34 -1.41 -8.80
C SER A 162 17.04 -2.71 -8.41
N PHE A 163 16.58 -3.39 -7.35
CA PHE A 163 17.28 -4.52 -6.73
C PHE A 163 18.74 -4.17 -6.36
N GLY A 164 18.99 -2.92 -5.96
CA GLY A 164 20.29 -2.47 -5.46
C GLY A 164 20.61 -2.96 -4.06
N ALA A 165 21.69 -2.42 -3.49
CA ALA A 165 22.27 -2.81 -2.20
C ALA A 165 21.23 -3.05 -1.08
N GLU A 166 20.35 -2.07 -0.87
CA GLU A 166 19.38 -2.08 0.24
C GLU A 166 17.97 -2.49 -0.19
N ALA A 167 17.77 -2.87 -1.46
CA ALA A 167 16.44 -3.17 -1.99
C ALA A 167 15.78 -4.37 -1.29
N GLY A 168 16.60 -5.26 -0.72
CA GLY A 168 16.15 -6.41 0.06
C GLY A 168 15.20 -6.04 1.20
N VAL A 169 15.47 -4.94 1.89
CA VAL A 169 14.67 -4.51 3.06
C VAL A 169 13.25 -4.14 2.67
N LEU A 170 13.08 -3.22 1.71
CA LEU A 170 11.74 -2.81 1.27
C LEU A 170 10.96 -3.99 0.69
N LEU A 171 11.62 -4.83 -0.11
CA LEU A 171 10.98 -5.98 -0.74
C LEU A 171 10.57 -7.04 0.29
N SER A 172 11.38 -7.26 1.33
CA SER A 172 11.07 -8.17 2.44
C SER A 172 9.88 -7.67 3.26
N LEU A 173 9.88 -6.39 3.65
CA LEU A 173 8.73 -5.75 4.31
C LEU A 173 7.46 -5.85 3.47
N ALA A 174 7.54 -5.55 2.17
CA ALA A 174 6.40 -5.65 1.27
C ALA A 174 5.89 -7.10 1.16
N ALA A 175 6.79 -8.07 1.02
CA ALA A 175 6.42 -9.49 0.92
C ALA A 175 5.74 -10.02 2.19
N ARG A 176 6.11 -9.51 3.38
CA ARG A 176 5.43 -9.81 4.65
C ARG A 176 4.00 -9.30 4.70
N VAL A 177 3.74 -8.15 4.08
CA VAL A 177 2.40 -7.55 4.03
C VAL A 177 1.55 -8.18 2.94
N ASP A 178 2.05 -8.20 1.70
CA ASP A 178 1.40 -8.81 0.54
C ASP A 178 2.43 -9.12 -0.56
N PRO A 179 2.77 -10.40 -0.81
CA PRO A 179 3.74 -10.80 -1.85
C PRO A 179 3.19 -10.65 -3.28
N SER A 180 1.93 -10.25 -3.45
CA SER A 180 1.31 -9.98 -4.76
C SER A 180 1.40 -8.53 -5.21
N ILE A 181 1.93 -7.63 -4.38
CA ILE A 181 2.16 -6.25 -4.78
C ILE A 181 3.07 -6.22 -6.02
N PRO A 182 2.68 -5.51 -7.09
CA PRO A 182 3.50 -5.41 -8.29
C PRO A 182 4.87 -4.78 -7.99
N VAL A 183 5.94 -5.49 -8.33
CA VAL A 183 7.32 -4.99 -8.24
C VAL A 183 7.81 -4.66 -9.65
N ILE A 184 7.95 -3.38 -9.93
CA ILE A 184 8.47 -2.87 -11.20
C ILE A 184 9.99 -2.84 -11.14
N PHE A 185 10.62 -3.67 -11.98
CA PHE A 185 12.05 -3.65 -12.25
C PHE A 185 12.32 -3.06 -13.63
N LEU A 186 13.04 -1.95 -13.68
CA LEU A 186 13.44 -1.29 -14.92
C LEU A 186 14.73 -1.92 -15.44
N ASP A 187 14.60 -2.86 -16.36
CA ASP A 187 15.73 -3.52 -17.00
C ASP A 187 16.28 -2.65 -18.13
N THR A 188 17.30 -1.88 -17.80
CA THR A 188 17.96 -0.97 -18.74
C THR A 188 18.74 -1.67 -19.84
N GLY A 189 18.95 -2.99 -19.76
CA GLY A 189 19.90 -3.74 -20.59
C GLY A 189 21.38 -3.46 -20.25
N MET A 190 21.64 -2.61 -19.25
CA MET A 190 22.98 -2.15 -18.85
C MET A 190 23.29 -2.50 -17.38
N HIS A 191 22.60 -3.48 -16.80
CA HIS A 191 22.83 -3.91 -15.42
C HIS A 191 24.06 -4.83 -15.31
N PHE A 192 24.64 -4.92 -14.11
CA PHE A 192 25.56 -6.00 -13.80
C PHE A 192 24.81 -7.35 -13.82
N LEU A 193 25.46 -8.42 -14.32
CA LEU A 193 24.88 -9.76 -14.29
C LEU A 193 24.57 -10.21 -12.85
N GLN A 194 25.38 -9.79 -11.88
CA GLN A 194 25.15 -10.01 -10.46
C GLN A 194 23.82 -9.41 -9.98
N THR A 195 23.43 -8.23 -10.50
CA THR A 195 22.14 -7.59 -10.16
C THR A 195 20.97 -8.39 -10.73
N LEU A 196 21.10 -8.91 -11.95
CA LEU A 196 20.06 -9.75 -12.56
C LEU A 196 19.91 -11.10 -11.83
N ALA A 197 21.02 -11.71 -11.42
CA ALA A 197 21.03 -12.93 -10.63
C ALA A 197 20.46 -12.70 -9.21
N TYR A 198 20.88 -11.61 -8.56
CA TYR A 198 20.39 -11.21 -7.24
C TYR A 198 18.89 -10.94 -7.25
N ARG A 199 18.38 -10.24 -8.28
CA ARG A 199 16.94 -10.03 -8.48
C ARG A 199 16.18 -11.35 -8.45
N LYS A 200 16.59 -12.31 -9.28
CA LYS A 200 15.94 -13.61 -9.37
C LYS A 200 15.95 -14.34 -8.03
N ALA A 201 17.13 -14.46 -7.41
CA ALA A 201 17.29 -15.16 -6.14
C ALA A 201 16.48 -14.52 -5.01
N LEU A 202 16.49 -13.18 -4.92
CA LEU A 202 15.74 -12.45 -3.91
C LEU A 202 14.23 -12.57 -4.12
N SER A 203 13.76 -12.47 -5.37
CA SER A 203 12.34 -12.64 -5.69
C SER A 203 11.83 -14.03 -5.31
N GLU A 204 12.59 -15.08 -5.60
CA GLU A 204 12.28 -16.46 -5.20
C GLU A 204 12.29 -16.62 -3.68
N ARG A 205 13.33 -16.09 -3.00
CA ARG A 205 13.48 -16.15 -1.53
C ARG A 205 12.33 -15.48 -0.78
N LEU A 206 11.84 -14.35 -1.31
CA LEU A 206 10.76 -13.55 -0.71
C LEU A 206 9.36 -13.99 -1.18
N GLY A 207 9.26 -14.93 -2.14
CA GLY A 207 7.97 -15.38 -2.67
C GLY A 207 7.21 -14.30 -3.45
N LEU A 208 7.91 -13.34 -4.06
CA LEU A 208 7.27 -12.27 -4.84
C LEU A 208 6.57 -12.87 -6.07
N THR A 209 5.28 -12.58 -6.24
CA THR A 209 4.45 -13.23 -7.28
C THR A 209 4.24 -12.38 -8.53
N ASP A 210 4.45 -11.05 -8.46
CA ASP A 210 4.28 -10.13 -9.59
C ASP A 210 5.51 -9.22 -9.78
N VAL A 211 6.61 -9.79 -10.29
CA VAL A 211 7.82 -9.03 -10.65
C VAL A 211 7.77 -8.68 -12.13
N ARG A 212 7.53 -7.41 -12.44
CA ARG A 212 7.36 -6.90 -13.81
C ARG A 212 8.66 -6.34 -14.35
N LEU A 213 9.18 -6.95 -15.41
CA LEU A 213 10.35 -6.47 -16.13
C LEU A 213 9.91 -5.43 -17.16
N VAL A 214 10.47 -4.22 -17.04
CA VAL A 214 10.19 -3.10 -17.95
C VAL A 214 11.47 -2.80 -18.71
N THR A 215 11.44 -2.97 -20.02
CA THR A 215 12.57 -2.72 -20.91
C THR A 215 12.36 -1.46 -21.77
N PRO A 216 13.45 -0.86 -22.28
CA PRO A 216 13.38 0.15 -23.32
C PRO A 216 12.58 -0.36 -24.53
N ASP A 217 11.97 0.56 -25.27
CA ASP A 217 11.29 0.18 -26.51
C ASP A 217 12.35 -0.31 -27.50
N PRO A 218 12.19 -1.51 -28.11
CA PRO A 218 13.21 -2.06 -28.99
C PRO A 218 13.48 -1.19 -30.23
N SER A 219 12.44 -0.51 -30.76
CA SER A 219 12.58 0.39 -31.92
C SER A 219 13.28 1.68 -31.52
N GLU A 220 12.88 2.32 -30.40
CA GLU A 220 13.58 3.51 -29.90
C GLU A 220 15.07 3.20 -29.62
N ARG A 221 15.37 2.00 -29.09
CA ARG A 221 16.76 1.59 -28.85
C ARG A 221 17.52 1.39 -30.16
N ALA A 222 16.94 0.73 -31.14
CA ALA A 222 17.59 0.50 -32.44
C ALA A 222 17.87 1.82 -33.17
N ASP A 223 16.99 2.81 -33.03
CA ASP A 223 17.13 4.11 -33.70
C ASP A 223 18.08 5.07 -32.97
N LEU A 224 18.03 5.11 -31.63
CA LEU A 224 18.71 6.11 -30.81
C LEU A 224 20.01 5.61 -30.14
N ASP A 225 20.20 4.30 -30.01
CA ASP A 225 21.37 3.67 -29.37
C ASP A 225 21.75 2.34 -30.07
N PRO A 226 21.99 2.35 -31.40
CA PRO A 226 22.24 1.13 -32.19
C PRO A 226 23.52 0.39 -31.75
N ASP A 227 24.53 1.13 -31.31
CA ASP A 227 25.84 0.60 -30.91
C ASP A 227 25.96 0.32 -29.40
N GLU A 228 24.87 0.54 -28.66
CA GLU A 228 24.78 0.37 -27.20
C GLU A 228 25.83 1.18 -26.39
N ASP A 229 26.28 2.31 -26.93
CA ASP A 229 27.30 3.17 -26.34
C ASP A 229 26.82 4.60 -26.05
N LEU A 230 25.52 4.89 -26.20
CA LEU A 230 24.93 6.21 -25.91
C LEU A 230 25.26 6.71 -24.50
N TRP A 231 25.48 5.82 -23.54
CA TRP A 231 25.90 6.18 -22.19
C TRP A 231 27.25 6.90 -22.12
N ARG A 232 28.13 6.73 -23.12
CA ARG A 232 29.42 7.43 -23.22
C ARG A 232 29.24 8.82 -23.82
N ALA A 233 28.47 8.89 -24.91
CA ALA A 233 28.28 10.12 -25.68
C ALA A 233 27.33 11.09 -24.97
N ASP A 234 26.21 10.58 -24.48
CA ASP A 234 25.18 11.34 -23.77
C ASP A 234 24.52 10.49 -22.66
N PRO A 235 25.09 10.49 -21.44
CA PRO A 235 24.53 9.78 -20.28
C PRO A 235 23.08 10.18 -19.94
N ASP A 236 22.67 11.37 -20.36
CA ASP A 236 21.36 11.93 -20.07
C ASP A 236 20.31 11.46 -21.07
N ALA A 237 20.63 11.43 -22.37
CA ALA A 237 19.81 10.77 -23.39
C ALA A 237 19.72 9.26 -23.14
N CYS A 238 20.82 8.62 -22.73
CA CYS A 238 20.82 7.22 -22.33
C CYS A 238 19.85 6.95 -21.17
N CYS A 239 19.87 7.79 -20.13
CA CYS A 239 18.92 7.68 -19.02
C CYS A 239 17.48 7.96 -19.47
N ASP A 240 17.25 8.91 -20.37
CA ASP A 240 15.91 9.18 -20.90
C ASP A 240 15.34 7.95 -21.62
N LEU A 241 16.08 7.45 -22.61
CA LEU A 241 15.74 6.28 -23.42
C LEU A 241 15.55 5.01 -22.57
N ARG A 242 16.53 4.70 -21.72
CA ARG A 242 16.58 3.41 -21.03
C ARG A 242 15.85 3.40 -19.69
N LYS A 243 15.52 4.57 -19.13
CA LYS A 243 14.89 4.68 -17.81
C LYS A 243 13.62 5.50 -17.78
N VAL A 244 13.67 6.75 -18.23
CA VAL A 244 12.53 7.68 -18.04
C VAL A 244 11.33 7.24 -18.88
N ARG A 245 11.48 7.11 -20.20
CA ARG A 245 10.36 6.74 -21.09
C ARG A 245 9.73 5.39 -20.74
N PRO A 246 10.50 4.30 -20.50
CA PRO A 246 9.91 3.01 -20.18
C PRO A 246 9.22 3.02 -18.82
N LEU A 247 9.78 3.74 -17.84
CA LEU A 247 9.14 3.88 -16.53
C LEU A 247 7.83 4.66 -16.63
N GLU A 248 7.78 5.75 -17.40
CA GLU A 248 6.54 6.50 -17.60
C GLU A 248 5.42 5.60 -18.19
N ARG A 249 5.76 4.74 -19.17
CA ARG A 249 4.83 3.75 -19.72
C ARG A 249 4.39 2.72 -18.67
N ALA A 250 5.32 2.18 -17.89
CA ALA A 250 5.03 1.18 -16.87
C ALA A 250 4.20 1.72 -15.69
N LEU A 251 4.32 3.02 -15.40
CA LEU A 251 3.53 3.68 -14.36
C LEU A 251 2.14 4.11 -14.85
N ALA A 252 1.80 3.89 -16.13
CA ALA A 252 0.47 4.15 -16.63
C ALA A 252 -0.56 3.31 -15.85
N GLY A 253 -1.52 3.97 -15.21
CA GLY A 253 -2.50 3.31 -14.35
C GLY A 253 -1.98 2.87 -12.98
N ILE A 254 -0.83 3.37 -12.52
CA ILE A 254 -0.36 3.16 -11.13
C ILE A 254 -0.63 4.43 -10.33
N ASP A 255 -1.48 4.35 -9.31
CA ASP A 255 -1.91 5.54 -8.55
C ASP A 255 -0.96 5.82 -7.36
N ALA A 256 -0.24 4.80 -6.89
CA ALA A 256 0.73 4.89 -5.80
C ALA A 256 2.05 4.16 -6.13
N VAL A 257 3.19 4.82 -5.91
CA VAL A 257 4.52 4.26 -6.13
C VAL A 257 5.26 4.17 -4.80
N ILE A 258 5.59 2.94 -4.39
CA ILE A 258 6.33 2.64 -3.16
C ILE A 258 7.83 2.62 -3.48
N THR A 259 8.63 3.33 -2.70
CA THR A 259 10.08 3.48 -2.91
C THR A 259 10.87 3.30 -1.62
N GLY A 260 12.14 2.87 -1.75
CA GLY A 260 13.05 2.68 -0.62
C GLY A 260 13.83 3.94 -0.21
N ARG A 261 13.28 5.13 -0.48
CA ARG A 261 13.94 6.42 -0.19
C ARG A 261 13.98 6.66 1.32
N LYS A 262 15.13 7.14 1.80
CA LYS A 262 15.36 7.48 3.22
C LYS A 262 15.91 8.91 3.35
N ARG A 263 15.65 9.58 4.49
CA ARG A 263 16.07 10.98 4.76
C ARG A 263 17.59 11.18 4.64
N HIS A 264 18.38 10.19 5.05
CA HIS A 264 19.84 10.30 5.14
C HIS A 264 20.61 10.02 3.83
N GLN A 265 19.92 9.62 2.74
CA GLN A 265 20.58 9.22 1.49
C GLN A 265 21.05 10.39 0.59
N THR A 266 20.61 11.63 0.83
CA THR A 266 21.07 12.83 0.13
C THR A 266 20.84 14.08 1.01
N LEU A 267 21.70 15.10 0.88
CA LEU A 267 21.59 16.36 1.63
C LEU A 267 20.22 17.07 1.51
N ASP A 268 19.49 16.89 0.40
CA ASP A 268 18.20 17.56 0.13
C ASP A 268 16.95 16.81 0.66
N ARG A 269 17.09 15.74 1.45
CA ARG A 269 15.95 14.88 1.88
C ARG A 269 15.51 15.09 3.32
N HIS A 270 15.91 16.18 3.97
CA HIS A 270 15.54 16.44 5.37
C HIS A 270 14.02 16.50 5.63
N ASP A 271 13.16 16.83 4.64
CA ASP A 271 11.69 16.85 4.78
C ASP A 271 10.99 15.63 4.15
N LEU A 272 11.70 14.53 3.88
CA LEU A 272 11.08 13.34 3.27
C LEU A 272 9.97 12.78 4.18
N ARG A 273 8.74 12.75 3.68
CA ARG A 273 7.56 12.25 4.40
C ARG A 273 7.19 10.81 4.00
N PRO A 274 6.45 10.07 4.84
CA PRO A 274 5.91 8.76 4.49
C PRO A 274 5.09 8.78 3.21
N PHE A 275 4.25 9.80 3.02
CA PHE A 275 3.44 9.98 1.82
C PHE A 275 3.69 11.36 1.21
N GLU A 276 3.97 11.40 -0.09
CA GLU A 276 4.17 12.63 -0.86
C GLU A 276 3.32 12.58 -2.13
N LEU A 277 2.95 13.75 -2.68
CA LEU A 277 2.43 13.79 -4.03
C LEU A 277 3.57 14.08 -5.01
N PHE A 278 3.67 13.30 -6.07
CA PHE A 278 4.64 13.51 -7.11
C PHE A 278 4.07 13.19 -8.49
N GLN A 279 4.03 14.19 -9.38
CA GLN A 279 3.51 14.05 -10.74
C GLN A 279 2.10 13.42 -10.81
N GLY A 280 1.22 13.83 -9.88
CA GLY A 280 -0.14 13.30 -9.80
C GLY A 280 -0.27 11.89 -9.23
N ARG A 281 0.83 11.27 -8.78
CA ARG A 281 0.85 9.97 -8.11
C ARG A 281 1.21 10.12 -6.65
N ILE A 282 0.66 9.25 -5.82
CA ILE A 282 1.08 9.14 -4.43
C ILE A 282 2.43 8.43 -4.40
N ARG A 283 3.42 9.03 -3.77
CA ARG A 283 4.69 8.38 -3.48
C ARG A 283 4.68 7.93 -2.02
N VAL A 284 5.00 6.66 -1.80
CA VAL A 284 5.05 6.04 -0.49
C VAL A 284 6.50 5.73 -0.16
N ASN A 285 6.97 6.18 0.99
CA ASN A 285 8.34 6.01 1.47
C ASN A 285 8.30 5.33 2.86
N PRO A 286 8.08 4.00 2.94
CA PRO A 286 7.96 3.31 4.23
C PRO A 286 9.20 3.43 5.11
N LEU A 287 10.37 3.49 4.46
CA LEU A 287 11.67 3.56 5.12
C LEU A 287 12.15 5.00 5.38
N HIS A 288 11.26 6.00 5.24
CA HIS A 288 11.66 7.41 5.18
C HIS A 288 12.58 7.86 6.34
N ASP A 289 12.36 7.36 7.55
CA ASP A 289 13.06 7.71 8.79
C ASP A 289 14.06 6.63 9.26
N TRP A 290 14.25 5.55 8.50
CA TRP A 290 15.19 4.50 8.87
C TRP A 290 16.64 5.00 8.82
N SER A 291 17.44 4.61 9.80
CA SER A 291 18.90 4.75 9.80
C SER A 291 19.59 3.59 9.07
N GLU A 292 20.89 3.72 8.83
CA GLU A 292 21.71 2.65 8.26
C GLU A 292 21.74 1.43 9.20
N GLU A 293 21.85 1.65 10.51
CA GLU A 293 21.83 0.58 11.51
C GLU A 293 20.51 -0.20 11.52
N GLN A 294 19.38 0.47 11.28
CA GLN A 294 18.08 -0.21 11.17
C GLN A 294 17.97 -1.06 9.90
N VAL A 295 18.55 -0.59 8.79
CA VAL A 295 18.63 -1.36 7.54
C VAL A 295 19.48 -2.61 7.76
N GLU A 296 20.65 -2.45 8.37
CA GLU A 296 21.57 -3.56 8.66
C GLU A 296 20.96 -4.57 9.64
N ALA A 297 20.33 -4.09 10.72
CA ALA A 297 19.63 -4.95 11.68
C ALA A 297 18.50 -5.75 11.01
N TRP A 298 17.82 -5.18 10.00
CA TRP A 298 16.79 -5.91 9.24
C TRP A 298 17.39 -6.98 8.34
N PHE A 299 18.52 -6.70 7.66
CA PHE A 299 19.24 -7.72 6.90
C PHE A 299 19.61 -8.93 7.76
N ASP A 300 20.11 -8.68 8.97
CA ASP A 300 20.53 -9.73 9.89
C ASP A 300 19.32 -10.49 10.47
N ALA A 301 18.25 -9.77 10.87
CA ALA A 301 17.06 -10.37 11.47
C ALA A 301 16.28 -11.27 10.49
N GLU A 302 16.23 -10.89 9.22
CA GLU A 302 15.48 -11.62 8.17
C GLU A 302 16.38 -12.58 7.36
N ASP A 303 17.67 -12.70 7.72
CA ASP A 303 18.68 -13.48 6.99
C ASP A 303 18.62 -13.20 5.47
N LEU A 304 18.61 -11.90 5.14
CA LEU A 304 18.46 -11.46 3.75
C LEU A 304 19.80 -11.57 3.03
N PRO A 305 19.81 -12.13 1.80
CA PRO A 305 21.03 -12.16 1.02
C PRO A 305 21.45 -10.72 0.70
N ARG A 306 22.75 -10.42 0.87
CA ARG A 306 23.30 -9.12 0.42
C ARG A 306 23.54 -9.14 -1.07
N HIS A 307 23.50 -7.95 -1.68
CA HIS A 307 23.84 -7.83 -3.09
C HIS A 307 25.33 -8.19 -3.30
N PRO A 308 25.69 -9.12 -4.22
CA PRO A 308 27.06 -9.66 -4.33
C PRO A 308 28.16 -8.63 -4.60
N LEU A 309 27.81 -7.51 -5.22
CA LEU A 309 28.74 -6.40 -5.51
C LEU A 309 29.12 -5.58 -4.26
N ILE A 310 28.40 -5.69 -3.14
CA ILE A 310 28.74 -4.98 -1.90
C ILE A 310 30.10 -5.43 -1.38
N ASP A 311 30.36 -6.73 -1.39
CA ASP A 311 31.65 -7.33 -0.97
C ASP A 311 32.81 -6.93 -1.90
N GLN A 312 32.49 -6.39 -3.08
CA GLN A 312 33.45 -5.89 -4.06
C GLN A 312 33.65 -4.36 -3.96
N GLY A 313 33.05 -3.70 -2.97
CA GLY A 313 33.20 -2.27 -2.71
C GLY A 313 32.17 -1.37 -3.41
N TYR A 314 31.15 -1.93 -4.07
CA TYR A 314 30.08 -1.15 -4.69
C TYR A 314 28.96 -0.84 -3.70
N ARG A 315 28.99 0.36 -3.11
CA ARG A 315 27.98 0.80 -2.13
C ARG A 315 26.68 1.31 -2.76
N SER A 316 26.71 1.77 -4.00
CA SER A 316 25.53 2.17 -4.77
C SER A 316 25.52 1.49 -6.14
N ILE A 317 24.56 0.61 -6.40
CA ILE A 317 24.57 -0.28 -7.57
C ILE A 317 23.45 0.03 -8.56
N GLY A 318 23.79 0.10 -9.85
CA GLY A 318 22.88 0.44 -10.95
C GLY A 318 23.51 0.00 -12.26
N CYS A 319 23.41 0.79 -13.33
CA CYS A 319 23.97 0.37 -14.62
C CYS A 319 25.50 0.24 -14.54
N TRP A 320 26.06 -0.87 -15.04
CA TRP A 320 27.49 -1.16 -15.03
C TRP A 320 28.37 -0.03 -15.61
N PRO A 321 27.99 0.70 -16.69
CA PRO A 321 28.89 1.71 -17.23
C PRO A 321 28.98 2.99 -16.39
N CYS A 322 28.05 3.20 -15.46
CA CYS A 322 27.96 4.43 -14.65
C CYS A 322 28.14 4.18 -13.14
N THR A 323 28.70 3.03 -12.78
CA THR A 323 28.87 2.59 -11.39
C THR A 323 30.32 2.22 -11.12
N THR A 324 30.92 2.83 -10.11
CA THR A 324 32.30 2.60 -9.67
C THR A 324 32.34 2.27 -8.18
N VAL A 325 33.46 1.68 -7.76
CA VAL A 325 33.75 1.43 -6.34
C VAL A 325 34.09 2.74 -5.64
N VAL A 326 33.80 2.81 -4.34
CA VAL A 326 34.19 3.94 -3.47
C VAL A 326 35.14 3.46 -2.38
N LYS A 327 35.96 4.37 -1.81
CA LYS A 327 36.83 4.00 -0.69
C LYS A 327 36.01 3.78 0.58
N ALA A 328 36.59 3.03 1.52
CA ALA A 328 36.00 2.86 2.84
C ALA A 328 35.80 4.22 3.53
N GLY A 329 34.57 4.51 3.94
CA GLY A 329 34.20 5.76 4.62
C GLY A 329 33.74 6.90 3.70
N GLU A 330 33.84 6.73 2.38
CA GLU A 330 33.26 7.67 1.42
C GLU A 330 31.75 7.44 1.24
N ASP A 331 31.02 8.52 0.93
CA ASP A 331 29.61 8.45 0.57
C ASP A 331 29.42 7.48 -0.61
N GLY A 332 28.56 6.48 -0.42
CA GLY A 332 28.31 5.43 -1.40
C GLY A 332 27.82 5.92 -2.77
N ARG A 333 27.23 7.12 -2.84
CA ARG A 333 26.80 7.73 -4.11
C ARG A 333 27.93 8.35 -4.91
N LEU A 334 29.11 8.58 -4.32
CA LEU A 334 30.30 9.07 -5.05
C LEU A 334 30.77 8.10 -6.15
N GLY A 335 30.38 6.83 -6.03
CA GLY A 335 30.59 5.81 -7.07
C GLY A 335 29.65 5.96 -8.27
N ARG A 336 28.81 7.00 -8.34
CA ARG A 336 27.92 7.25 -9.48
C ARG A 336 28.41 8.44 -10.28
N TRP A 337 28.45 8.27 -11.60
CA TRP A 337 28.78 9.35 -12.54
C TRP A 337 30.14 10.03 -12.27
N SER A 338 31.16 9.24 -11.91
CA SER A 338 32.52 9.76 -11.69
C SER A 338 33.01 10.53 -12.92
N GLY A 339 33.19 11.85 -12.80
CA GLY A 339 33.60 12.75 -13.88
C GLY A 339 32.47 13.56 -14.56
N ALA A 340 31.21 13.40 -14.16
CA ALA A 340 30.08 14.18 -14.67
C ALA A 340 29.38 14.97 -13.54
N ALA A 341 28.79 16.14 -13.85
CA ALA A 341 28.14 17.05 -12.88
C ALA A 341 26.78 16.53 -12.33
N LYS A 342 26.50 15.24 -12.43
CA LYS A 342 25.18 14.66 -12.15
C LYS A 342 25.13 14.11 -10.73
N THR A 343 24.16 14.56 -9.94
CA THR A 343 23.99 14.19 -8.52
C THR A 343 22.82 13.23 -8.28
N GLU A 344 21.79 13.26 -9.12
CA GLU A 344 20.58 12.43 -8.99
C GLU A 344 20.11 11.87 -10.34
N CYS A 345 19.48 10.70 -10.30
CA CYS A 345 18.94 10.10 -11.52
C CYS A 345 17.64 10.82 -11.95
N GLY A 346 17.46 11.04 -13.26
CA GLY A 346 16.26 11.68 -13.82
C GLY A 346 14.93 11.01 -13.45
N ILE A 347 14.96 9.74 -13.01
CA ILE A 347 13.81 9.01 -12.44
C ILE A 347 13.21 9.76 -11.23
N HIS A 348 14.03 10.45 -10.44
CA HIS A 348 13.59 11.09 -9.19
C HIS A 348 13.32 12.60 -9.34
N LEU A 349 13.80 13.22 -10.42
CA LEU A 349 13.74 14.66 -10.66
C LEU A 349 12.46 15.11 -11.40
N GLY A 350 11.67 14.16 -11.90
CA GLY A 350 10.47 14.46 -12.66
C GLY A 350 10.79 14.83 -14.11
N ARG A 351 9.74 15.15 -14.88
CA ARG A 351 9.79 15.39 -16.31
C ARG A 351 10.82 16.50 -16.57
N ARG A 352 11.92 16.19 -17.25
CA ARG A 352 12.87 17.21 -17.70
C ARG A 352 12.11 18.19 -18.58
N THR A 353 12.11 19.46 -18.20
CA THR A 353 11.88 20.53 -19.16
C THR A 353 13.10 20.51 -20.07
N MET A 354 12.98 19.88 -21.23
CA MET A 354 13.97 20.03 -22.30
C MET A 354 13.99 21.53 -22.62
N SER A 355 15.05 22.25 -22.25
CA SER A 355 15.32 23.55 -22.85
C SER A 355 15.64 23.27 -24.30
N VAL A 356 14.65 23.49 -25.17
CA VAL A 356 14.89 23.57 -26.61
C VAL A 356 15.79 24.79 -26.81
N GLY A 357 17.07 24.53 -27.08
CA GLY A 357 17.98 25.49 -27.66
C GLY A 357 17.82 25.51 -29.17
#